data_AF-A0A5T8AC34-F1
#
_entry.id   AF-A0A5T8AC34-F1
#
_cell.length_a   1.000
_cell.length_b   1.000
_cell.length_c   1.000
_cell.angle_alpha   90.00
_cell.angle_beta   90.00
_cell.angle_gamma   90.00
#
_symmetry.space_group_name_H-M   'P 1'
#
loop_
_entity.id
_entity.type
_entity.pdbx_description
1 polymer ?
#
loop_
_entity_poly.entity_id
_entity_poly.type
_entity_poly.pdbx_seq_one_letter_code
_entity_poly.pdbx_strand_id
1 'polypeptide(L)'
;MYNSMDEVPVSLHASIDTGDGEFDMNALISNNAHILFIVLDSLRYDIALQEQTAGNTPNLNHYGQWTKCEAAGNFTWPSHHAMFSGFMPKPIDDTVNQTMLFFPKDIGLGRKGPKNAFAFDDATWIKSLENKGYQTICIGGVSFFNNRSGMGKVFPSMFKESYWHPRFA
;
A
#
# COMPACT_ATOMS: atom_id res chain seq x y z
N MET A 1 6.51 -26.65 15.05
CA MET A 1 6.17 -25.29 14.61
C MET A 1 6.16 -25.31 13.10
N TYR A 2 5.08 -24.83 12.49
CA TYR A 2 4.96 -24.74 11.03
C TYR A 2 5.88 -23.62 10.51
N ASN A 3 6.61 -23.87 9.41
CA ASN A 3 7.46 -22.89 8.77
C ASN A 3 6.89 -22.54 7.40
N SER A 4 6.42 -21.30 7.21
CA SER A 4 5.82 -20.88 5.93
C SER A 4 6.79 -20.96 4.76
N MET A 5 8.12 -20.98 5.00
CA MET A 5 9.11 -21.20 3.95
C MET A 5 8.98 -22.57 3.28
N ASP A 6 8.38 -23.56 3.95
CA ASP A 6 8.15 -24.90 3.41
C ASP A 6 7.07 -24.89 2.30
N GLU A 7 6.25 -23.82 2.23
CA GLU A 7 5.26 -23.62 1.16
C GLU A 7 5.88 -23.10 -0.15
N VAL A 8 7.07 -22.52 -0.07
CA VAL A 8 7.72 -21.86 -1.21
C VAL A 8 8.83 -22.77 -1.75
N PRO A 9 8.82 -23.10 -3.06
CA PRO A 9 9.90 -23.85 -3.69
C PRO A 9 11.27 -23.23 -3.39
N VAL A 10 12.24 -24.05 -3.01
CA VAL A 10 13.61 -23.62 -2.62
C VAL A 10 14.27 -22.75 -3.69
N SER A 11 13.95 -22.97 -4.97
CA SER A 11 14.44 -22.16 -6.10
C SER A 11 14.01 -20.69 -6.07
N LEU A 12 12.98 -20.34 -5.30
CA LEU A 12 12.43 -18.99 -5.18
C LEU A 12 12.87 -18.28 -3.89
N HIS A 13 13.69 -18.92 -3.04
CA HIS A 13 14.13 -18.34 -1.76
C HIS A 13 15.14 -17.21 -1.90
N ALA A 14 15.73 -16.99 -3.10
CA ALA A 14 16.92 -16.16 -3.30
C ALA A 14 16.70 -14.82 -4.03
N SER A 15 15.47 -14.40 -4.35
CA SER A 15 15.24 -13.24 -5.23
C SER A 15 14.58 -12.06 -4.54
N ILE A 16 15.10 -11.63 -3.39
CA ILE A 16 14.66 -10.38 -2.74
C ILE A 16 15.90 -9.57 -2.36
N ASP A 17 16.57 -9.03 -3.38
CA ASP A 17 17.43 -7.87 -3.17
C ASP A 17 16.53 -6.64 -3.14
N THR A 18 15.89 -6.41 -2.00
CA THR A 18 15.18 -5.16 -1.73
C THR A 18 16.13 -4.30 -0.94
N GLY A 19 16.68 -3.26 -1.58
CA GLY A 19 17.51 -2.28 -0.90
C GLY A 19 16.81 -1.76 0.37
N ASP A 20 17.61 -1.22 1.29
CA ASP A 20 17.12 -0.62 2.53
C ASP A 20 16.11 0.55 2.28
N GLY A 21 15.82 0.91 1.03
CA GLY A 21 14.81 1.91 0.68
C GLY A 21 15.14 3.31 1.20
N GLU A 22 14.36 4.29 0.77
CA GLU A 22 14.53 5.69 1.19
C GLU A 22 13.95 5.96 2.59
N PHE A 23 12.93 5.19 2.97
CA PHE A 23 12.20 5.38 4.22
C PHE A 23 12.43 4.23 5.19
N ASP A 24 12.89 4.54 6.40
CA ASP A 24 12.85 3.62 7.53
C ASP A 24 11.47 3.69 8.20
N MET A 25 10.58 2.79 7.80
CA MET A 25 9.23 2.71 8.34
C MET A 25 9.22 2.32 9.82
N ASN A 26 10.21 1.55 10.29
CA ASN A 26 10.32 1.19 11.70
C ASN A 26 10.63 2.42 12.55
N ALA A 27 11.54 3.28 12.10
CA ALA A 27 11.84 4.55 12.76
C ALA A 27 10.63 5.51 12.71
N LEU A 28 9.97 5.65 11.56
CA LEU A 28 8.79 6.52 11.41
C LEU A 28 7.66 6.11 12.35
N ILE A 29 7.35 4.81 12.42
CA ILE A 29 6.29 4.28 13.30
C ILE A 29 6.67 4.44 14.77
N SER A 30 7.93 4.16 15.12
CA SER A 30 8.41 4.32 16.51
C SER A 30 8.33 5.77 16.98
N ASN A 31 8.47 6.73 16.06
CA ASN A 31 8.34 8.16 16.31
C ASN A 31 6.89 8.68 16.19
N ASN A 32 5.89 7.80 16.03
CA ASN A 32 4.49 8.14 15.87
C ASN A 32 4.20 9.05 14.66
N ALA A 33 4.97 8.91 13.57
CA ALA A 33 4.70 9.64 12.34
C ALA A 33 3.30 9.29 11.79
N HIS A 34 2.60 10.29 11.26
CA HIS A 34 1.35 10.09 10.55
C HIS A 34 1.60 9.56 9.14
N ILE A 35 0.73 8.67 8.67
CA ILE A 35 0.81 8.05 7.34
C ILE A 35 -0.48 8.40 6.59
N LEU A 36 -0.33 8.96 5.38
CA LEU A 36 -1.44 9.34 4.51
C LEU A 36 -1.27 8.71 3.14
N PHE A 37 -2.27 7.94 2.70
CA PHE A 37 -2.38 7.46 1.33
C PHE A 37 -3.50 8.22 0.62
N ILE A 38 -3.19 8.82 -0.53
CA ILE A 38 -4.17 9.43 -1.44
C ILE A 38 -4.24 8.52 -2.68
N VAL A 39 -5.39 7.88 -2.88
CA VAL A 39 -5.60 6.93 -3.97
C VAL A 39 -6.63 7.49 -4.93
N LEU A 40 -6.23 7.67 -6.19
CA LEU A 40 -7.08 8.21 -7.24
C LEU A 40 -7.56 7.07 -8.12
N ASP A 41 -8.86 6.79 -8.10
CA ASP A 41 -9.43 5.68 -8.86
C ASP A 41 -9.33 5.94 -10.36
N SER A 42 -8.86 4.94 -11.10
CA SER A 42 -8.77 4.96 -12.56
C SER A 42 -7.89 6.08 -13.16
N LEU A 43 -7.04 6.74 -12.37
CA LEU A 43 -6.08 7.73 -12.89
C LEU A 43 -4.96 7.00 -13.65
N ARG A 44 -4.87 7.23 -14.95
CA ARG A 44 -3.77 6.72 -15.77
C ARG A 44 -2.51 7.57 -15.58
N TYR A 45 -1.36 6.90 -15.60
CA TYR A 45 -0.05 7.55 -15.48
C TYR A 45 0.21 8.61 -16.56
N ASP A 46 -0.14 8.34 -17.82
CA ASP A 46 0.11 9.26 -18.92
C ASP A 46 -0.68 10.56 -18.80
N ILE A 47 -1.93 10.47 -18.35
CA ILE A 47 -2.76 11.65 -18.03
C ILE A 47 -2.20 12.39 -16.81
N ALA A 48 -1.83 11.67 -15.75
CA ALA A 48 -1.25 12.28 -14.55
C ALA A 48 0.03 13.09 -14.86
N LEU A 49 0.91 12.52 -15.70
CA LEU A 49 2.14 13.18 -16.15
C LEU A 49 1.86 14.37 -17.07
N GLN A 50 0.89 14.24 -17.98
CA GLN A 50 0.46 15.33 -18.87
C GLN A 50 -0.04 16.53 -18.06
N GLU A 51 -0.97 16.30 -17.12
CA GLU A 51 -1.54 17.36 -16.28
C GLU A 51 -0.49 17.98 -15.33
N GLN A 52 0.42 17.16 -14.81
CA GLN A 52 1.56 17.66 -14.04
C GLN A 52 2.45 18.58 -14.88
N THR A 53 2.82 18.17 -16.10
CA THR A 53 3.69 18.92 -17.01
C THR A 53 3.04 20.23 -17.46
N ALA A 54 1.72 20.23 -17.66
CA ALA A 54 0.94 21.42 -17.99
C ALA A 54 0.76 22.37 -16.79
N GLY A 55 1.12 21.95 -15.56
CA GLY A 55 0.95 22.75 -14.35
C GLY A 55 -0.47 22.77 -13.80
N ASN A 56 -1.36 21.88 -14.26
CA ASN A 56 -2.78 21.85 -13.91
C ASN A 56 -3.06 21.24 -12.52
N THR A 57 -2.08 20.54 -11.93
CA THR A 57 -2.19 19.88 -10.62
C THR A 57 -1.24 20.47 -9.57
N PRO A 58 -1.25 21.79 -9.30
CA PRO A 58 -0.24 22.43 -8.44
C PRO A 58 -0.19 21.85 -7.02
N ASN A 59 -1.35 21.48 -6.46
CA ASN A 59 -1.48 20.88 -5.12
C ASN A 59 -0.88 19.47 -5.03
N LEU A 60 -0.74 18.76 -6.15
CA LEU A 60 -0.07 17.45 -6.16
C LEU A 60 1.40 17.60 -6.55
N ASN A 61 1.69 18.48 -7.52
CA ASN A 61 3.01 18.64 -8.11
C ASN A 61 4.07 19.09 -7.10
N HIS A 62 3.69 19.80 -6.04
CA HIS A 62 4.65 20.26 -5.04
C HIS A 62 5.20 19.12 -4.16
N TYR A 63 4.65 17.90 -4.24
CA TYR A 63 5.16 16.73 -3.53
C TYR A 63 6.13 15.87 -4.37
N GLY A 64 6.38 16.23 -5.63
CA GLY A 64 7.30 15.49 -6.51
C GLY A 64 6.70 15.10 -7.85
N GLN A 65 7.49 14.36 -8.64
CA GLN A 65 7.07 13.86 -9.94
C GLN A 65 6.34 12.53 -9.82
N TRP A 66 5.43 12.25 -10.76
CA TRP A 66 4.80 10.93 -10.86
C TRP A 66 5.83 9.86 -11.22
N THR A 67 5.83 8.75 -10.49
CA THR A 67 6.58 7.53 -10.84
C THR A 67 5.66 6.56 -11.57
N LYS A 68 6.13 6.00 -12.70
CA LYS A 68 5.37 4.98 -13.44
C LYS A 68 5.45 3.65 -12.71
N CYS A 69 4.32 3.20 -12.17
CA CYS A 69 4.23 1.94 -11.43
C CYS A 69 3.22 0.96 -12.05
N GLU A 70 3.42 -0.32 -11.76
CA GLU A 70 2.46 -1.40 -11.99
C GLU A 70 1.86 -1.84 -10.65
N ALA A 71 0.53 -1.82 -10.56
CA ALA A 71 -0.20 -2.36 -9.42
C ALA A 71 -0.44 -3.86 -9.61
N ALA A 72 -0.52 -4.60 -8.49
CA ALA A 72 -0.90 -6.01 -8.49
C ALA A 72 -2.41 -6.17 -8.76
N GLY A 73 -2.79 -5.99 -10.02
CA GLY A 73 -4.17 -6.00 -10.51
C GLY A 73 -4.59 -4.66 -11.12
N ASN A 74 -5.33 -4.72 -12.22
CA ASN A 74 -5.84 -3.58 -12.98
C ASN A 74 -7.32 -3.24 -12.70
N PHE A 75 -7.92 -3.92 -11.71
CA PHE A 75 -9.26 -3.65 -11.21
C PHE A 75 -9.18 -3.21 -9.75
N THR A 76 -10.06 -2.30 -9.34
CA THR A 76 -10.04 -1.70 -7.99
C THR A 76 -9.98 -2.77 -6.90
N TRP A 77 -10.73 -3.86 -7.03
CA TRP A 77 -10.79 -4.91 -6.03
C TRP A 77 -9.45 -5.64 -5.78
N PRO A 78 -8.85 -6.35 -6.75
CA PRO A 78 -7.58 -7.04 -6.53
C PRO A 78 -6.43 -6.07 -6.20
N SER A 79 -6.42 -4.88 -6.81
CA SER A 79 -5.39 -3.87 -6.57
C SER A 79 -5.33 -3.42 -5.11
N HIS A 80 -6.50 -3.11 -4.51
CA HIS A 80 -6.57 -2.68 -3.11
C HIS A 80 -6.31 -3.83 -2.12
N HIS A 81 -6.77 -5.05 -2.43
CA HIS A 81 -6.40 -6.21 -1.62
C HIS A 81 -4.89 -6.41 -1.56
N ALA A 82 -4.21 -6.36 -2.72
CA ALA A 82 -2.76 -6.48 -2.77
C ALA A 82 -2.07 -5.36 -1.98
N MET A 83 -2.51 -4.11 -2.17
CA MET A 83 -1.98 -2.94 -1.46
C MET A 83 -2.12 -3.06 0.07
N PHE A 84 -3.29 -3.46 0.57
CA PHE A 84 -3.53 -3.64 2.01
C PHE A 84 -2.80 -4.84 2.61
N SER A 85 -2.43 -5.82 1.78
CA SER A 85 -1.56 -6.94 2.13
C SER A 85 -0.05 -6.61 2.01
N GLY A 86 0.31 -5.35 1.74
CA GLY A 86 1.72 -4.90 1.68
C GLY A 86 2.36 -4.94 0.29
N PHE A 87 1.63 -5.41 -0.73
CA PHE A 87 2.10 -5.42 -2.12
C PHE A 87 1.76 -4.09 -2.81
N MET A 88 2.56 -3.07 -2.52
CA MET A 88 2.44 -1.74 -3.10
C MET A 88 2.70 -1.74 -4.62
N PRO A 89 2.14 -0.77 -5.38
CA PRO A 89 2.51 -0.58 -6.78
C PRO A 89 4.03 -0.48 -6.94
N LYS A 90 4.57 -1.25 -7.89
CA LYS A 90 6.02 -1.35 -8.12
C LYS A 90 6.43 -0.45 -9.28
N PRO A 91 7.50 0.36 -9.17
CA PRO A 91 8.06 1.06 -10.31
C PRO A 91 8.34 0.09 -11.47
N ILE A 92 8.05 0.50 -12.71
CA ILE A 92 8.39 -0.28 -13.91
C ILE A 92 9.87 -0.12 -14.27
N ASP A 93 10.49 0.98 -13.85
CA ASP A 93 11.90 1.26 -14.06
C ASP A 93 12.72 0.73 -12.87
N ASP A 94 13.52 -0.31 -13.12
CA ASP A 94 14.38 -0.96 -12.13
C ASP A 94 15.48 -0.03 -11.57
N THR A 95 15.73 1.13 -12.20
CA THR A 95 16.65 2.14 -11.68
C THR A 95 16.05 2.95 -10.52
N VAL A 96 14.72 2.92 -10.35
CA VAL A 96 14.04 3.56 -9.23
C VAL A 96 14.18 2.67 -8.00
N ASN A 97 14.84 3.18 -6.96
CA ASN A 97 15.02 2.46 -5.71
C ASN A 97 13.66 2.09 -5.10
N GLN A 98 13.28 0.82 -5.21
CA GLN A 98 12.02 0.33 -4.67
C GLN A 98 12.12 0.17 -3.16
N THR A 99 11.39 1.00 -2.42
CA THR A 99 11.24 0.83 -0.97
C THR A 99 10.04 -0.06 -0.67
N MET A 100 10.28 -1.22 -0.06
CA MET A 100 9.20 -2.01 0.50
C MET A 100 8.75 -1.38 1.83
N LEU A 101 7.60 -0.70 1.83
CA LEU A 101 7.11 -0.01 3.03
C LEU A 101 6.59 -0.98 4.10
N PHE A 102 5.89 -2.04 3.67
CA PHE A 102 5.22 -2.98 4.55
C PHE A 102 5.54 -4.40 4.11
N PHE A 103 5.84 -5.28 5.08
CA PHE A 103 6.22 -6.66 4.80
C PHE A 103 5.34 -7.63 5.59
N PRO A 104 4.48 -8.44 4.93
CA PRO A 104 3.76 -9.51 5.60
C PRO A 104 4.74 -10.64 5.94
N LYS A 105 4.86 -11.02 7.22
CA LYS A 105 5.92 -11.96 7.67
C LYS A 105 5.70 -13.41 7.26
N ASP A 106 4.44 -13.82 7.14
CA ASP A 106 4.07 -15.23 6.96
C ASP A 106 3.54 -15.50 5.54
N ILE A 107 4.29 -15.05 4.51
CA ILE A 107 4.01 -15.31 3.08
C ILE A 107 5.03 -16.24 2.41
N GLY A 108 5.78 -16.98 3.21
CA GLY A 108 6.79 -17.91 2.71
C GLY A 108 8.08 -17.27 2.17
N LEU A 109 8.22 -15.94 2.27
CA LEU A 109 9.45 -15.20 1.93
C LEU A 109 10.40 -15.00 3.12
N GLY A 110 10.13 -15.70 4.22
CA GLY A 110 10.84 -15.59 5.49
C GLY A 110 10.31 -14.52 6.42
N ARG A 111 10.59 -14.66 7.72
CA ARG A 111 10.00 -13.80 8.77
C ARG A 111 10.79 -12.50 9.00
N LYS A 112 12.02 -12.43 8.48
CA LYS A 112 12.85 -11.22 8.52
C LYS A 112 12.68 -10.51 7.19
N GLY A 113 11.73 -9.57 7.14
CA GLY A 113 11.55 -8.68 6.01
C GLY A 113 12.73 -7.73 5.80
N PRO A 114 12.66 -6.87 4.77
CA PRO A 114 13.67 -5.85 4.53
C PRO A 114 13.85 -4.96 5.76
N LYS A 115 15.08 -4.53 6.04
CA LYS A 115 15.46 -3.86 7.30
C LYS A 115 14.57 -2.66 7.64
N ASN A 116 14.23 -1.87 6.62
CA ASN A 116 13.50 -0.62 6.77
C ASN A 116 11.98 -0.75 6.52
N ALA A 117 11.50 -1.95 6.20
CA ALA A 117 10.08 -2.23 6.03
C ALA A 117 9.40 -2.43 7.40
N PHE A 118 8.15 -1.99 7.53
CA PHE A 118 7.32 -2.36 8.67
C PHE A 118 6.82 -3.80 8.49
N ALA A 119 7.45 -4.74 9.19
CA ALA A 119 7.06 -6.14 9.17
C ALA A 119 5.84 -6.40 10.07
N PHE A 120 4.80 -7.03 9.53
CA PHE A 120 3.51 -7.20 10.19
C PHE A 120 2.99 -8.64 10.14
N ASP A 121 2.13 -8.99 11.10
CA ASP A 121 1.60 -10.35 11.32
C ASP A 121 0.07 -10.42 11.15
N ASP A 122 -0.65 -9.29 11.20
CA ASP A 122 -2.11 -9.26 11.00
C ASP A 122 -2.48 -9.40 9.52
N ALA A 123 -3.78 -9.56 9.24
CA ALA A 123 -4.31 -9.69 7.88
C ALA A 123 -3.96 -8.51 6.94
N THR A 124 -3.73 -7.32 7.50
CA THR A 124 -3.30 -6.13 6.76
C THR A 124 -2.32 -5.31 7.60
N TRP A 125 -1.47 -4.53 6.96
CA TRP A 125 -0.60 -3.59 7.67
C TRP A 125 -1.41 -2.53 8.44
N ILE A 126 -2.62 -2.20 7.97
CA ILE A 126 -3.56 -1.30 8.65
C ILE A 126 -3.96 -1.86 10.01
N LYS A 127 -4.31 -3.15 10.07
CA LYS A 127 -4.69 -3.77 11.35
C LYS A 127 -3.50 -3.83 12.32
N SER A 128 -2.30 -4.11 11.83
CA SER A 128 -1.11 -4.08 12.67
C SER A 128 -0.75 -2.67 13.16
N LEU A 129 -1.01 -1.61 12.37
CA LEU A 129 -0.88 -0.23 12.86
C LEU A 129 -1.93 0.08 13.93
N GLU A 130 -3.19 -0.34 13.74
CA GLU A 130 -4.25 -0.19 14.74
C GLU A 130 -3.86 -0.87 16.07
N ASN A 131 -3.33 -2.09 16.01
CA ASN A 131 -2.83 -2.82 17.18
C ASN A 131 -1.63 -2.12 17.84
N LYS A 132 -0.92 -1.25 17.12
CA LYS A 132 0.13 -0.36 17.64
C LYS A 132 -0.39 0.97 18.17
N GLY A 133 -1.70 1.16 18.24
CA GLY A 133 -2.35 2.37 18.78
C GLY A 133 -2.64 3.46 17.74
N TYR A 134 -2.39 3.20 16.45
CA TYR A 134 -2.79 4.14 15.41
C TYR A 134 -4.31 4.22 15.29
N GLN A 135 -4.80 5.44 15.08
CA GLN A 135 -6.15 5.62 14.57
C GLN A 135 -6.14 5.40 13.06
N THR A 136 -6.83 4.37 12.58
CA THR A 136 -6.90 4.02 11.15
C THR A 136 -8.23 4.48 10.58
N ILE A 137 -8.18 5.31 9.55
CA ILE A 137 -9.35 5.97 8.97
C ILE A 137 -9.37 5.73 7.47
N CYS A 138 -10.50 5.25 6.97
CA CYS A 138 -10.82 5.19 5.55
C CYS A 138 -11.84 6.28 5.19
N ILE A 139 -11.57 7.08 4.15
CA ILE A 139 -12.48 8.12 3.69
C ILE A 139 -12.83 7.87 2.22
N GLY A 140 -14.06 7.39 2.02
CA GLY A 140 -14.80 7.37 0.76
C GLY A 140 -14.13 6.69 -0.43
N GLY A 141 -14.79 6.80 -1.58
CA GLY A 141 -14.37 6.21 -2.84
C GLY A 141 -15.54 5.68 -3.67
N VAL A 142 -15.21 4.94 -4.73
CA VAL A 142 -16.15 4.25 -5.62
C VAL A 142 -16.99 3.19 -4.88
N SER A 143 -17.75 2.37 -5.63
CA SER A 143 -18.67 1.36 -5.07
C SER A 143 -18.08 0.41 -4.01
N PHE A 144 -16.76 0.25 -3.94
CA PHE A 144 -16.06 -0.61 -2.99
C PHE A 144 -15.77 0.05 -1.61
N PHE A 145 -15.93 1.37 -1.50
CA PHE A 145 -15.60 2.15 -0.30
C PHE A 145 -16.79 2.98 0.22
N ASN A 146 -18.00 2.73 -0.29
CA ASN A 146 -19.14 3.59 -0.03
C ASN A 146 -20.01 3.19 1.17
N ASN A 147 -19.73 2.05 1.83
CA ASN A 147 -20.50 1.49 2.95
C ASN A 147 -21.99 1.18 2.64
N ARG A 148 -22.43 1.24 1.37
CA ARG A 148 -23.85 1.09 0.98
C ARG A 148 -24.28 -0.34 0.73
N SER A 149 -23.38 -1.18 0.20
CA SER A 149 -23.65 -2.60 -0.09
C SER A 149 -22.76 -3.49 0.76
N GLY A 150 -23.03 -4.80 0.79
CA GLY A 150 -22.12 -5.77 1.44
C GLY A 150 -20.70 -5.68 0.89
N MET A 151 -20.56 -5.58 -0.44
CA MET A 151 -19.28 -5.40 -1.12
C MET A 151 -18.62 -4.06 -0.77
N GLY A 152 -19.41 -2.97 -0.74
CA GLY A 152 -18.93 -1.63 -0.41
C GLY A 152 -18.54 -1.42 1.06
N LYS A 153 -18.69 -2.45 1.91
CA LYS A 153 -18.26 -2.47 3.31
C LYS A 153 -16.96 -3.25 3.53
N VAL A 154 -16.50 -4.04 2.56
CA VAL A 154 -15.36 -4.95 2.77
C VAL A 154 -14.07 -4.18 3.04
N PHE A 155 -13.62 -3.29 2.13
CA PHE A 155 -12.42 -2.51 2.39
C PHE A 155 -12.57 -1.52 3.56
N PRO A 156 -13.68 -0.76 3.68
CA PRO A 156 -13.90 0.10 4.84
C PRO A 156 -13.78 -0.64 6.18
N SER A 157 -14.24 -1.90 6.26
CA SER A 157 -14.16 -2.70 7.49
C SER A 157 -12.75 -3.12 7.91
N MET A 158 -11.75 -2.93 7.05
CA MET A 158 -10.33 -3.16 7.38
C MET A 158 -9.72 -2.01 8.21
N PHE A 159 -10.45 -0.90 8.35
CA PHE A 159 -10.05 0.27 9.13
C PHE A 159 -10.92 0.39 10.38
N LYS A 160 -10.38 1.00 11.43
CA LYS A 160 -11.10 1.24 12.68
C LYS A 160 -12.28 2.17 12.48
N GLU A 161 -12.10 3.20 11.65
CA GLU A 161 -13.16 4.13 11.26
C GLU A 161 -13.26 4.21 9.74
N SER A 162 -14.48 4.33 9.24
CA SER A 162 -14.72 4.60 7.84
C SER A 162 -15.84 5.59 7.63
N TYR A 163 -15.60 6.52 6.71
CA TYR A 163 -16.51 7.62 6.39
C TYR A 163 -16.78 7.65 4.90
N TRP A 164 -18.04 7.85 4.53
CA TRP A 164 -18.43 8.10 3.15
C TRP A 164 -19.61 9.08 3.12
N HIS A 165 -19.63 9.92 2.08
CA HIS A 165 -20.73 10.84 1.84
C HIS A 165 -21.09 10.81 0.35
N PRO A 166 -22.38 10.92 -0.03
CA PRO A 166 -22.80 10.96 -1.44
C PRO A 166 -22.13 12.03 -2.30
N ARG A 167 -21.62 13.10 -1.66
CA ARG A 167 -20.90 14.20 -2.34
C ARG A 167 -19.42 13.92 -2.59
N PHE A 168 -18.89 12.79 -2.15
CA PHE A 168 -17.50 12.38 -2.43
C PHE A 168 -17.36 11.66 -3.77
N ALA A 169 -18.48 11.25 -4.38
CA ALA A 169 -18.54 10.59 -5.68
C ALA A 169 -18.98 11.57 -6.78
#